data_AF-A0A167DWV5-F1
#
_entry.id   AF-A0A167DWV5-F1
#
_cell.length_a   1.000
_cell.length_b   1.000
_cell.length_c   1.000
_cell.angle_alpha   90.00
_cell.angle_beta   90.00
_cell.angle_gamma   90.00
#
_symmetry.space_group_name_H-M   'P 1'
#
loop_
_entity.id
_entity.type
_entity.pdbx_description
1 polymer ?
#
loop_
_entity_poly.entity_id
_entity_poly.type
_entity_poly.pdbx_seq_one_letter_code
_entity_poly.pdbx_strand_id
1 'polypeptide(L)'
;MITDQDEITSLAELEAFLLLVENGGLGLENVEGVALATHNSNGRPFVAVLDDKHQLLLGRWVTQDVFENGKDLVRMGPRKRH
;
A
#
# COMPACT_ATOMS: atom_id res chain seq x y z
N MET A 1 -2.23 -13.42 -1.39
CA MET A 1 -2.27 -13.47 -2.87
C MET A 1 -2.24 -12.03 -3.34
N ILE A 2 -1.33 -11.65 -4.24
CA ILE A 2 -1.33 -10.31 -4.84
C ILE A 2 -2.30 -10.37 -6.02
N THR A 3 -3.35 -9.58 -5.99
CA THR A 3 -4.35 -9.54 -7.07
C THR A 3 -3.76 -8.76 -8.25
N ASP A 4 -3.70 -9.39 -9.42
CA ASP A 4 -3.07 -8.84 -10.64
C ASP A 4 -3.92 -7.73 -11.31
N GLN A 5 -5.22 -7.66 -11.01
CA GLN A 5 -6.18 -6.80 -11.74
C GLN A 5 -6.12 -5.31 -11.39
N ASP A 6 -5.14 -4.87 -10.62
CA ASP A 6 -5.34 -3.70 -9.77
C ASP A 6 -3.98 -3.05 -9.42
N GLU A 7 -3.10 -2.94 -10.43
CA GLU A 7 -1.86 -2.17 -10.31
C GLU A 7 -2.18 -0.68 -10.12
N ILE A 8 -1.66 -0.09 -9.06
CA ILE A 8 -1.81 1.33 -8.75
C ILE A 8 -0.85 2.10 -9.66
N THR A 9 -1.42 2.84 -10.60
CA THR A 9 -0.63 3.56 -11.60
C THR A 9 -0.43 5.03 -11.27
N SER A 10 -1.25 5.58 -10.38
CA SER A 10 -1.25 6.99 -10.00
C SER A 10 -1.27 7.22 -8.48
N LEU A 11 -0.77 8.37 -8.03
CA LEU A 11 -0.80 8.74 -6.60
C LEU A 11 -2.21 8.80 -6.01
N ALA A 12 -3.19 9.24 -6.79
CA ALA A 12 -4.59 9.28 -6.36
C ALA A 12 -5.14 7.87 -6.05
N GLU A 13 -4.74 6.87 -6.83
CA GLU A 13 -5.11 5.47 -6.58
C GLU A 13 -4.40 4.93 -5.34
N LEU A 14 -3.14 5.33 -5.11
CA LEU A 14 -2.40 4.98 -3.90
C LEU A 14 -3.10 5.55 -2.66
N GLU A 15 -3.46 6.83 -2.70
CA GLU A 15 -4.16 7.49 -1.60
C GLU A 15 -5.53 6.85 -1.33
N ALA A 16 -6.31 6.60 -2.39
CA ALA A 16 -7.59 5.89 -2.27
C ALA A 16 -7.41 4.49 -1.66
N PHE A 17 -6.36 3.77 -2.06
CA PHE A 17 -6.04 2.47 -1.49
C PHE A 17 -5.69 2.58 0.02
N LEU A 18 -4.84 3.53 0.41
CA LEU A 18 -4.49 3.76 1.81
C LEU A 18 -5.73 4.09 2.66
N LEU A 19 -6.60 4.97 2.17
CA LEU A 19 -7.86 5.32 2.83
C LEU A 19 -8.79 4.11 2.95
N LEU A 20 -8.85 3.27 1.92
CA LEU A 20 -9.73 2.11 1.89
C LEU A 20 -9.23 0.99 2.81
N VAL A 21 -7.91 0.84 2.95
CA VAL A 21 -7.26 0.00 3.95
C VAL A 21 -7.57 0.50 5.37
N GLU A 22 -7.43 1.81 5.63
CA GLU A 22 -7.70 2.41 6.94
C GLU A 22 -9.19 2.30 7.33
N ASN A 23 -10.10 2.48 6.38
CA ASN A 23 -11.54 2.34 6.62
C ASN A 23 -11.97 0.88 6.83
N GLY A 24 -11.06 -0.10 6.73
CA GLY A 24 -11.39 -1.51 6.81
C GLY A 24 -12.23 -2.01 5.63
N GLY A 25 -12.26 -1.27 4.52
CA GLY A 25 -13.07 -1.59 3.33
C GLY A 25 -12.67 -2.89 2.63
N LEU A 26 -11.50 -3.43 2.98
CA LEU A 26 -10.98 -4.72 2.49
C LEU A 26 -11.29 -5.89 3.42
N GLY A 27 -11.96 -5.66 4.55
CA GLY A 27 -12.18 -6.67 5.58
C GLY A 27 -10.88 -7.12 6.25
N LEU A 28 -9.84 -6.27 6.23
CA LEU A 28 -8.56 -6.53 6.88
C LEU A 28 -8.67 -6.14 8.36
N GLU A 29 -8.52 -7.11 9.25
CA GLU A 29 -8.48 -6.89 10.69
C GLU A 29 -7.03 -6.70 11.14
N ASN A 30 -6.81 -5.78 12.09
CA ASN A 30 -5.50 -5.46 12.69
C ASN A 30 -4.46 -4.89 11.71
N VAL A 31 -4.87 -4.10 10.73
CA VAL A 31 -3.91 -3.34 9.93
C VAL A 31 -3.18 -2.35 10.83
N GLU A 32 -1.87 -2.56 11.02
CA GLU A 32 -1.02 -1.67 11.81
C GLU A 32 -0.38 -0.61 10.93
N GLY A 33 -0.09 -0.94 9.67
CA GLY A 33 0.57 -0.01 8.78
C GLY A 33 0.62 -0.44 7.32
N VAL A 34 1.10 0.48 6.50
CA VAL A 34 1.31 0.26 5.07
C VAL A 34 2.73 0.68 4.75
N ALA A 35 3.40 -0.09 3.90
CA ALA A 35 4.79 0.11 3.50
C ALA A 35 4.93 -0.04 1.99
N LEU A 36 5.87 0.68 1.37
CA LEU A 36 6.27 0.41 -0.01
C LEU A 36 7.47 -0.54 0.00
N ALA A 37 7.33 -1.64 -0.72
CA ALA A 37 8.36 -2.65 -0.85
C ALA A 37 8.63 -2.93 -2.34
N THR A 38 9.75 -3.58 -2.63
CA THR A 38 10.08 -4.02 -3.99
C THR A 38 10.17 -5.54 -3.99
N HIS A 39 9.51 -6.17 -4.94
CA HIS A 39 9.46 -7.63 -5.00
C HIS A 39 10.75 -8.17 -5.64
N ASN A 40 11.51 -8.97 -4.89
CA ASN A 40 12.81 -9.48 -5.33
C ASN A 40 12.77 -10.34 -6.60
N SER A 41 11.66 -11.05 -6.87
CA SER A 41 11.56 -11.93 -8.04
C SER A 41 11.39 -11.18 -9.36
N ASN A 42 10.72 -10.03 -9.34
CA ASN A 42 10.33 -9.30 -10.56
C ASN A 42 10.92 -7.89 -10.61
N GLY A 43 11.53 -7.41 -9.53
CA GLY A 43 12.00 -6.04 -9.38
C GLY A 43 10.88 -4.99 -9.33
N ARG A 44 9.60 -5.41 -9.34
CA ARG A 44 8.47 -4.50 -9.36
C ARG A 44 8.18 -3.95 -7.97
N PRO A 45 7.96 -2.63 -7.83
CA PRO A 45 7.51 -2.07 -6.58
C PRO A 45 6.06 -2.45 -6.31
N PHE A 46 5.74 -2.60 -5.03
CA PHE A 46 4.40 -2.90 -4.56
C PHE A 46 4.16 -2.24 -3.20
N VAL A 47 2.91 -1.92 -2.92
CA VAL A 47 2.48 -1.48 -1.59
C VAL A 47 2.07 -2.70 -0.78
N ALA A 48 2.60 -2.80 0.43
CA ALA A 48 2.46 -3.88 1.38
C ALA A 48 1.68 -3.39 2.59
N VAL A 49 0.53 -3.98 2.84
CA VAL A 49 -0.26 -3.77 4.07
C VAL A 49 0.19 -4.78 5.11
N LEU A 50 0.57 -4.29 6.28
CA LEU A 50 1.13 -5.06 7.38
C LEU A 50 0.13 -5.12 8.54
N ASP A 51 0.04 -6.28 9.19
CA ASP A 51 -0.66 -6.44 10.46
C ASP A 51 0.20 -6.02 11.67
N ASP A 52 -0.37 -6.16 12.88
CA ASP A 52 0.31 -5.93 14.16
C ASP A 52 1.55 -6.81 14.40
N LYS A 53 1.73 -7.85 13.59
CA LYS A 53 2.85 -8.79 13.64
C LYS A 53 3.86 -8.54 12.51
N HIS A 54 3.74 -7.42 11.81
CA HIS A 54 4.52 -7.10 10.61
C HIS A 54 4.42 -8.16 9.50
N GLN A 55 3.31 -8.91 9.45
CA GLN A 55 3.04 -9.88 8.40
C GLN A 55 2.31 -9.19 7.23
N LEU A 56 2.72 -9.52 6.01
CA LEU A 56 2.06 -9.04 4.79
C LEU A 56 0.64 -9.62 4.72
N LEU A 57 -0.36 -8.78 4.96
CA LEU A 57 -1.77 -9.12 4.78
C LEU A 57 -2.17 -9.04 3.32
N LEU A 58 -1.84 -7.91 2.70
CA LEU A 58 -2.22 -7.60 1.32
C LEU A 58 -1.10 -6.86 0.61
N GLY A 59 -0.82 -7.25 -0.63
CA GLY A 59 0.09 -6.55 -1.52
C GLY A 59 -0.63 -6.10 -2.78
N ARG A 60 -0.34 -4.89 -3.24
CA ARG A 60 -0.82 -4.33 -4.51
C ARG A 60 0.37 -3.84 -5.33
N TRP A 61 0.43 -4.22 -6.60
CA TRP A 61 1.48 -3.71 -7.49
C TRP A 61 1.33 -2.20 -7.66
N VAL A 62 2.47 -1.51 -7.76
CA VAL A 62 2.48 -0.08 -8.04
C VAL A 62 3.46 0.19 -9.18
N THR A 63 3.25 1.27 -9.92
CA THR A 63 4.23 1.73 -10.90
C THR A 63 5.44 2.35 -10.21
N GLN A 64 6.56 2.44 -10.94
CA GLN A 64 7.77 3.07 -10.41
C GLN A 64 7.54 4.55 -10.05
N ASP A 65 6.75 5.26 -10.84
CA ASP A 65 6.38 6.65 -10.56
C ASP A 65 5.65 6.79 -9.21
N VAL A 66 4.65 5.94 -8.97
CA VAL A 66 3.93 5.88 -7.68
C VAL A 66 4.86 5.45 -6.56
N PHE A 67 5.78 4.52 -6.81
CA PHE A 67 6.74 4.11 -5.80
C PHE A 67 7.69 5.24 -5.41
N GLU A 68 8.13 6.08 -6.34
CA GLU A 68 9.04 7.19 -6.05
C GLU A 68 8.33 8.39 -5.43
N ASN A 69 7.20 8.79 -6.00
CA ASN A 69 6.42 9.94 -5.52
C ASN A 69 5.57 9.60 -4.28
N GLY A 70 5.11 8.34 -4.16
CA GLY A 70 4.24 7.86 -3.08
C GLY A 70 4.97 7.48 -1.80
N LYS A 71 6.33 7.50 -1.78
CA LYS A 71 7.10 7.31 -0.54
C LYS A 71 6.68 8.29 0.54
N ASP A 72 6.38 9.53 0.14
CA ASP A 72 5.97 10.56 1.07
C ASP A 72 4.58 10.27 1.65
N LEU A 73 3.62 9.87 0.81
CA LEU A 73 2.26 9.49 1.22
C LEU A 73 2.26 8.31 2.20
N VAL A 74 3.03 7.26 1.91
CA VAL A 74 3.11 6.08 2.78
C VAL A 74 3.89 6.38 4.06
N ARG A 75 4.96 7.18 3.98
CA ARG A 75 5.82 7.51 5.13
C ARG A 75 5.21 8.56 6.06
N MET A 76 4.42 9.49 5.54
CA MET A 76 3.62 10.39 6.35
C MET A 76 2.40 9.69 6.96
N GLY A 77 2.06 8.49 6.45
CA GLY A 77 0.77 7.84 6.68
C GLY A 77 -0.39 8.71 6.16
N PRO A 78 -1.64 8.23 6.24
CA PRO A 78 -2.80 9.11 6.29
C PRO A 78 -2.69 9.96 7.55
N ARG A 79 -1.84 10.97 7.49
CA ARG A 79 -1.62 11.93 8.56
C ARG A 79 -2.96 12.58 8.77
N LYS A 80 -3.66 12.17 9.84
CA LYS A 80 -4.82 12.85 10.37
C LYS A 80 -4.53 14.34 10.29
N ARG A 81 -5.26 15.04 9.43
CA ARG A 81 -5.41 16.49 9.53
C ARG A 81 -5.96 16.74 10.93
N HIS A 82 -5.08 17.17 11.81
CA HIS A 82 -5.39 17.62 13.16
C HIS A 82 -6.19 18.92 13.11
#